data_AF-A0ABC9VBN0-F1
#
_entry.id   AF-A0ABC9VBN0-F1
#
_cell.length_a   1.000
_cell.length_b   1.000
_cell.length_c   1.000
_cell.angle_alpha   90.00
_cell.angle_beta   90.00
_cell.angle_gamma   90.00
#
_symmetry.space_group_name_H-M   'P 1'
#
loop_
_entity.id
_entity.type
_entity.pdbx_description
1 polymer ?
#
loop_
_entity_poly.entity_id
_entity_poly.type
_entity_poly.pdbx_seq_one_letter_code
_entity_poly.pdbx_strand_id
1 'polypeptide(L)' 'MKHTEQTACPYCDGHGYVQLLLGGSEICYACLGTGSKQEKQAASKN' A
#
# COMPACT_ATOMS: atom_id res chain seq x y z
N MET A 1 -23.55 5.06 -4.56
CA MET A 1 -22.32 4.46 -5.11
C MET A 1 -21.30 4.48 -3.99
N LYS A 2 -20.88 3.33 -3.45
CA LYS A 2 -19.92 3.29 -2.33
C LYS A 2 -18.52 3.43 -2.94
N HIS A 3 -17.98 4.64 -2.90
CA HIS A 3 -16.58 4.87 -3.23
C HIS A 3 -15.77 4.26 -2.07
N THR A 4 -15.31 3.03 -2.24
CA THR A 4 -14.22 2.51 -1.42
C THR A 4 -12.98 3.25 -1.90
N GLU A 5 -12.75 4.44 -1.35
CA GLU A 5 -11.57 5.23 -1.66
C GLU A 5 -10.36 4.49 -1.09
N GLN A 6 -9.80 3.58 -1.89
CA GLN A 6 -8.49 3.01 -1.63
C GLN A 6 -7.53 4.17 -1.57
N THR A 7 -7.24 4.61 -0.35
CA THR A 7 -6.38 5.74 -0.13
C THR A 7 -4.97 5.30 -0.50
N ALA A 8 -4.29 6.12 -1.30
CA ALA A 8 -2.91 5.87 -1.67
C ALA A 8 -2.08 5.61 -0.40
N CYS A 9 -1.20 4.62 -0.45
CA CYS A 9 -0.34 4.28 0.67
C CYS A 9 0.56 5.50 0.98
N PRO A 10 0.50 6.09 2.19
CA PRO A 10 1.22 7.33 2.48
C PRO A 10 2.74 7.16 2.53
N TYR A 11 3.24 5.92 2.51
CA TYR A 11 4.67 5.61 2.58
C TYR A 11 5.32 5.51 1.20
N CYS A 12 4.55 5.09 0.20
CA CYS A 12 5.04 4.93 -1.17
C CYS A 12 4.22 5.74 -2.17
N ASP A 13 3.35 6.64 -1.70
CA ASP A 13 2.46 7.50 -2.49
C ASP A 13 1.69 6.78 -3.61
N GLY A 14 1.22 5.56 -3.35
CA GLY A 14 0.51 4.77 -4.36
C GLY A 14 1.38 3.85 -5.23
N HIS A 15 2.69 3.96 -5.17
CA HIS A 15 3.60 3.24 -6.08
C HIS A 15 3.74 1.74 -5.76
N GLY A 16 3.62 1.37 -4.49
CA GLY A 16 3.85 -0.01 -4.03
C GLY A 16 5.32 -0.37 -3.78
N TYR A 17 6.24 0.53 -4.07
CA TYR A 17 7.67 0.36 -3.79
C TYR A 17 8.27 1.67 -3.28
N VAL A 18 9.41 1.58 -2.62
CA VAL A 18 10.18 2.75 -2.18
C VAL A 18 11.54 2.75 -2.88
N GLN A 19 12.02 3.92 -3.28
CA GLN A 19 13.34 4.05 -3.88
C GLN A 19 14.42 4.14 -2.79
N LEU A 20 15.44 3.30 -2.90
CA LEU A 20 16.55 3.26 -1.96
C LEU A 20 17.56 4.38 -2.25
N LEU A 21 18.19 4.91 -1.20
CA LEU A 21 19.19 5.98 -1.31
C LEU A 21 20.41 5.57 -2.14
N LEU A 22 20.79 4.29 -2.12
CA LEU A 22 21.89 3.74 -2.91
C LEU A 22 21.48 3.32 -4.32
N GLY A 23 20.23 3.64 -4.72
CA GLY A 23 19.63 3.19 -5.96
C GLY A 23 18.88 1.86 -5.81
N GLY A 24 17.97 1.60 -6.75
CA GLY A 24 17.07 0.45 -6.72
C GLY A 24 15.78 0.72 -5.96
N SER A 25 14.88 -0.25 -5.98
CA SER A 25 13.59 -0.18 -5.30
C SER A 25 13.34 -1.45 -4.50
N GLU A 26 12.77 -1.31 -3.32
CA GLU A 26 12.23 -2.44 -2.56
C GLU A 26 10.70 -2.35 -2.49
N ILE A 27 10.07 -3.49 -2.23
CA ILE A 27 8.62 -3.56 -2.05
C ILE A 27 8.26 -2.74 -0.80
N CYS A 28 7.26 -1.86 -0.93
CA CYS A 28 6.83 -1.02 0.18
C CYS A 28 6.28 -1.89 1.31
N TYR A 29 6.97 -1.90 2.45
CA TYR A 29 6.63 -2.72 3.61
C TYR A 29 5.23 -2.43 4.17
N ALA A 30 4.74 -1.20 4.03
CA ALA A 30 3.47 -0.77 4.60
C ALA A 30 2.25 -1.27 3.82
N CYS A 31 2.38 -1.46 2.51
CA CYS A 31 1.29 -1.94 1.64
C CYS A 31 1.61 -3.28 0.97
N LEU A 32 2.77 -3.88 1.27
CA LEU A 32 3.24 -5.13 0.69
C LEU A 32 3.17 -5.16 -0.84
N GLY A 33 3.50 -4.04 -1.49
CA GLY A 33 3.47 -3.94 -2.96
C GLY A 33 2.16 -3.49 -3.57
N THR A 34 1.09 -3.33 -2.78
CA THR A 34 -0.24 -3.02 -3.33
C THR A 34 -0.45 -1.55 -3.70
N GLY A 35 0.38 -0.64 -3.21
CA GLY A 35 0.22 0.80 -3.42
C GLY A 35 -0.95 1.43 -2.65
N SER A 36 -1.87 0.62 -2.12
CA SER A 36 -3.03 1.09 -1.37
C SER A 36 -2.86 0.86 0.12
N LYS A 37 -3.43 1.76 0.94
CA LYS A 37 -3.63 1.46 2.35
C LYS A 37 -4.66 0.33 2.42
N GLN A 38 -4.23 -0.86 2.81
CA GLN A 38 -5.17 -1.89 3.23
C GLN A 38 -5.80 -1.38 4.53
N GLU A 39 -6.95 -0.70 4.42
CA GLU A 39 -7.87 -0.68 5.55
C GLU A 39 -7.99 -2.15 5.95
N LYS A 40 -7.64 -2.46 7.20
CA LYS A 40 -7.89 -3.78 7.77
C LYS A 40 -9.39 -4.05 7.64
N GLN A 41 -9.81 -4.60 6.50
CA GLN A 41 -10.79 -5.66 6.51
C GLN A 41 -10.04 -6.81 7.17
N ALA A 42 -9.93 -6.72 8.50
CA ALA A 42 -9.66 -7.85 9.35
C ALA A 42 -10.52 -8.97 8.78
N ALA A 43 -9.87 -10.04 8.40
CA ALA A 43 -10.48 -11.26 7.94
C ALA A 43 -11.56 -11.68 8.94
N SER A 44 -12.81 -11.27 8.69
CA SER A 44 -14.00 -11.93 9.17
C SER A 44 -14.51 -12.77 8.02
N LYS A 45 -13.78 -13.84 7.70
CA LYS A 45 -14.42 -15.02 7.13
C LYS A 45 -14.65 -15.96 8.30
N ASN A 46 -15.92 -15.98 8.71
CA ASN A 46 -16.56 -16.96 9.58
C ASN A 46 -16.21 -18.40 9.19
#